data_AF-A0A3A4AP89-F1
#
_entry.id   AF-A0A3A4AP89-F1
#
_cell.length_a   1.000
_cell.length_b   1.000
_cell.length_c   1.000
_cell.angle_alpha   90.00
_cell.angle_beta   90.00
_cell.angle_gamma   90.00
#
_symmetry.space_group_name_H-M   'P 1'
#
loop_
_entity.id
_entity.type
_entity.pdbx_description
1 polymer ?
#
loop_
_entity_poly.entity_id
_entity_poly.type
_entity_poly.pdbx_seq_one_letter_code
_entity_poly.pdbx_strand_id
1 'polypeptide(L)' 'MSPVAKYALGAGAVALVSWFLFPNLIALLITAGLVAAPVVAYFMLDESQRARLKRVRRRQLGR' A
#
# COMPACT_ATOMS: atom_id res chain seq x y z
N MET A 1 1.93 -5.51 -17.29
CA MET A 1 1.29 -5.40 -15.95
C MET A 1 1.37 -3.95 -15.47
N SER A 2 0.28 -3.40 -14.94
CA SER A 2 0.30 -2.04 -14.37
C SER A 2 1.20 -1.99 -13.12
N PRO A 3 1.78 -0.83 -12.77
CA PRO A 3 2.54 -0.69 -11.53
C PRO A 3 1.75 -1.15 -10.30
N VAL A 4 0.46 -0.80 -10.24
CA VAL A 4 -0.46 -1.21 -9.16
C VAL A 4 -0.55 -2.73 -9.07
N ALA A 5 -0.68 -3.45 -10.20
CA ALA A 5 -0.73 -4.90 -10.20
C ALA A 5 0.58 -5.52 -9.69
N LYS A 6 1.74 -4.95 -10.02
CA LYS A 6 3.03 -5.43 -9.50
C LYS A 6 3.13 -5.27 -7.98
N TYR A 7 2.71 -4.11 -7.46
CA TYR A 7 2.71 -3.87 -6.00
C TYR A 7 1.72 -4.77 -5.26
N ALA A 8 0.50 -4.94 -5.80
CA ALA A 8 -0.49 -5.82 -5.21
C ALA A 8 0.01 -7.27 -5.14
N LEU A 9 0.64 -7.75 -6.21
CA LEU A 9 1.19 -9.10 -6.28
C LEU A 9 2.36 -9.28 -5.29
N GLY A 10 3.28 -8.31 -5.22
CA GLY A 10 4.37 -8.32 -4.24
C GLY A 10 3.88 -8.30 -2.79
N ALA A 11 2.94 -7.42 -2.45
CA ALA A 11 2.34 -7.35 -1.12
C ALA A 11 1.59 -8.66 -0.77
N GLY A 12 0.84 -9.23 -1.72
CA GLY A 12 0.17 -10.51 -1.55
C GLY A 12 1.14 -11.67 -1.31
N ALA A 13 2.23 -11.73 -2.07
CA ALA A 13 3.28 -12.73 -1.89
C ALA A 13 3.95 -12.61 -0.50
N VAL A 14 4.29 -11.39 -0.05
CA VAL A 14 4.87 -11.16 1.28
C VAL A 14 3.90 -11.57 2.38
N ALA A 15 2.62 -11.21 2.27
CA ALA A 15 1.61 -11.62 3.23
C ALA A 15 1.53 -13.16 3.31
N LEU A 16 1.37 -13.85 2.18
CA LEU A 16 1.27 -15.32 2.15
C LEU A 16 2.52 -16.01 2.71
N VAL A 17 3.71 -15.57 2.29
CA VAL A 17 4.98 -16.13 2.77
C VAL A 17 5.15 -15.88 4.27
N SER A 18 4.70 -14.74 4.79
CA SER A 18 4.81 -14.44 6.22
C SER A 18 4.03 -15.42 7.09
N TRP A 19 2.85 -15.87 6.64
CA TRP A 19 2.05 -16.87 7.34
C TRP A 19 2.67 -18.28 7.33
N PHE A 20 3.56 -18.56 6.39
CA PHE A 20 4.30 -19.81 6.34
C PHE A 20 5.55 -19.79 7.22
N LEU A 21 6.21 -18.63 7.34
CA LEU A 21 7.51 -18.50 8.01
C LEU A 21 7.43 -18.07 9.47
N PHE A 22 6.40 -17.33 9.87
CA PHE A 22 6.32 -16.70 11.18
C PHE A 22 5.11 -17.20 11.99
N PRO A 23 5.18 -17.13 13.34
CA PRO A 23 4.01 -17.32 14.19
C PRO A 23 2.85 -16.39 13.81
N ASN A 24 1.63 -16.87 14.02
CA ASN A 24 0.39 -16.20 13.59
C ASN A 24 0.32 -14.70 13.92
N LEU A 25 0.77 -14.31 15.12
CA LEU A 25 0.76 -12.90 15.52
C LEU A 25 1.69 -12.03 14.65
N ILE A 26 2.90 -12.52 14.36
CA ILE A 26 3.87 -11.78 13.53
C ILE A 26 3.38 -11.71 12.09
N ALA A 27 2.88 -12.81 11.53
CA ALA A 27 2.31 -12.84 10.19
C ALA A 27 1.10 -11.88 10.05
N LEU A 28 0.25 -11.84 11.08
CA LEU A 28 -0.87 -10.90 11.17
C LEU A 28 -0.38 -9.44 11.17
N LEU A 29 0.63 -9.11 11.97
CA LEU A 29 1.17 -7.75 12.03
C LEU A 29 1.81 -7.32 10.70
N ILE A 30 2.52 -8.22 10.02
CA ILE A 30 3.07 -7.95 8.67
C ILE A 30 1.94 -7.67 7.69
N THR A 31 0.93 -8.53 7.66
CA THR A 31 -0.23 -8.38 6.77
C THR A 31 -0.98 -7.08 7.05
N ALA A 32 -1.26 -6.78 8.32
CA ALA A 32 -1.92 -5.54 8.74
C ALA A 32 -1.07 -4.31 8.38
N GLY A 33 0.24 -4.37 8.57
CA GLY A 33 1.18 -3.32 8.19
C GLY A 33 1.15 -3.04 6.69
N LEU A 34 1.16 -4.08 5.84
CA LEU A 34 1.07 -3.92 4.38
C LEU A 34 -0.23 -3.25 3.93
N VAL A 35 -1.35 -3.61 4.55
CA VAL A 35 -2.67 -3.03 4.23
C VAL A 35 -2.79 -1.59 4.75
N ALA A 36 -2.33 -1.32 5.97
CA ALA A 36 -2.42 -0.01 6.61
C ALA A 36 -1.36 0.98 6.10
N ALA A 37 -0.21 0.51 5.63
CA ALA A 37 0.90 1.32 5.17
C ALA A 37 0.51 2.47 4.22
N PRO A 38 -0.25 2.27 3.12
CA PRO A 38 -0.62 3.37 2.23
C PRO A 38 -1.53 4.40 2.91
N VAL A 39 -2.39 3.98 3.84
CA VAL A 39 -3.26 4.87 4.61
C VAL A 39 -2.43 5.72 5.57
N VAL A 40 -1.55 5.09 6.33
CA VAL A 40 -0.62 5.78 7.24
C VAL A 40 0.29 6.73 6.48
N ALA A 41 0.87 6.28 5.37
CA ALA A 41 1.72 7.11 4.52
C ALA A 41 0.96 8.33 4.00
N TYR A 42 -0.30 8.18 3.58
CA TYR A 42 -1.13 9.31 3.17
C TYR A 42 -1.38 10.30 4.32
N PHE A 43 -1.61 9.79 5.54
CA PHE A 43 -1.77 10.65 6.72
C PHE A 43 -0.48 11.37 7.13
N MET A 44 0.69 10.79 6.83
CA MET A 44 1.99 11.43 7.04
C MET A 44 2.34 12.49 5.98
N LEU A 45 1.60 12.59 4.88
CA LEU A 45 1.84 13.62 3.87
C LEU A 45 1.45 15.01 4.37
N ASP A 46 2.29 16.00 4.08
CA ASP A 46 1.97 17.41 4.23
C ASP A 46 0.80 17.83 3.31
N GLU A 47 0.10 18.91 3.66
CA GLU A 47 -1.05 19.39 2.87
C GLU A 47 -0.65 19.71 1.41
N SER A 48 0.56 20.22 1.19
CA SER A 48 1.09 20.52 -0.15
C SER A 48 1.27 19.25 -1.00
N GLN A 49 1.78 18.17 -0.39
CA GLN A 49 1.97 16.87 -1.03
C GLN A 49 0.61 16.22 -1.33
N ARG A 50 -0.31 16.24 -0.37
CA ARG A 50 -1.67 15.74 -0.51
C ARG A 50 -2.45 16.47 -1.61
N ALA A 51 -2.35 17.79 -1.67
CA ALA A 51 -2.98 18.61 -2.71
C ALA A 51 -2.38 18.32 -4.10
N ARG A 52 -1.07 18.10 -4.19
CA ARG A 52 -0.41 17.67 -5.44
C ARG A 52 -0.91 16.29 -5.88
N LEU A 53 -1.00 15.33 -4.96
CA LEU A 53 -1.50 13.97 -5.23
C LEU A 53 -2.93 14.00 -5.77
N LYS A 54 -3.83 14.77 -5.13
CA LYS A 54 -5.22 14.96 -5.59
C LYS A 54 -5.29 15.57 -7.00
N ARG A 55 -4.43 16.55 -7.31
CA ARG A 55 -4.36 17.15 -8.65
C ARG A 55 -3.89 16.16 -9.72
N VAL A 56 -2.85 15.37 -9.42
CA VAL A 56 -2.35 14.32 -10.33
C VAL A 56 -3.44 13.29 -10.60
N ARG A 57 -4.13 12.83 -9.56
CA ARG A 57 -5.24 11.86 -9.69
C ARG A 57 -6.38 12.41 -10.56
N ARG A 58 -6.81 13.66 -10.36
CA ARG A 58 -7.84 14.30 -11.20
C ARG A 58 -7.44 14.36 -12.68
N ARG A 59 -6.18 14.66 -12.99
CA ARG A 59 -5.66 14.68 -14.37
C ARG A 59 -5.58 13.29 -15.02
N GLN A 60 -5.50 12.22 -14.22
CA GLN A 60 -5.52 10.85 -14.73
C GLN A 60 -6.95 10.32 -14.96
N LEU A 61 -7.95 10.84 -14.25
CA LEU A 61 -9.35 10.42 -14.40
C LEU A 61 -10.06 11.08 -15.60
N GLY A 62 -9.53 12.20 -16.11
CA GLY A 62 -10.03 12.87 -17.33
C GLY A 62 -9.28 12.45 -18.60
N ARG A 63 -8.61 11.30 -18.57
CA ARG A 63 -7.86 10.71 -19.68
C ARG A 63 -8.34 9.28 -19.89
#